data_AF-A0A117QWP6-F1
#
_entry.id   AF-A0A117QWP6-F1
#
_cell.length_a   1.000
_cell.length_b   1.000
_cell.length_c   1.000
_cell.angle_alpha   90.00
_cell.angle_beta   90.00
_cell.angle_gamma   90.00
#
_symmetry.space_group_name_H-M   'P 1'
#
loop_
_entity.id
_entity.type
_entity.pdbx_description
1 polymer ?
#
loop_
_entity_poly.entity_id
_entity_poly.type
_entity_poly.pdbx_seq_one_letter_code
_entity_poly.pdbx_strand_id
1 'polypeptide(L)'
;MVAPPTVTLSNVQIGKRNEDVRIVQKALIKRGRKIPDGATGLFGDQTKAAYRAEQLAQGFKGADADGVPGPTSLTTLGRLTGLFRVTGGAAPAASHPGRVGSPVPGHKVSFQFYERGNYAWKPDGHGRHTGQDFAADTGTPVVAVRAGTITWSNGNGGAYGQWIGLAADNGHVYTYCHLSQRKVKAGQHVTAGQRLGAVGTTGNSTGPHLHFEMSKGSAWSYGNVAKPSW
;
A
#
# COMPACT_ATOMS: atom_id res chain seq x y z
N MET A 1 1.68 2.83 -36.25
CA MET A 1 2.53 3.21 -35.09
C MET A 1 2.92 1.95 -34.36
N VAL A 2 4.21 1.74 -34.09
CA VAL A 2 4.70 0.57 -33.35
C VAL A 2 4.31 0.72 -31.87
N ALA A 3 3.84 -0.35 -31.23
CA ALA A 3 3.50 -0.31 -29.81
C ALA A 3 4.76 0.01 -28.98
N PRO A 4 4.65 0.82 -27.90
CA PRO A 4 5.80 1.14 -27.07
C PRO A 4 6.34 -0.15 -26.41
N PRO A 5 7.67 -0.25 -26.22
CA PRO A 5 8.28 -1.41 -25.60
C PRO A 5 7.80 -1.61 -24.17
N THR A 6 7.99 -2.83 -23.68
CA THR A 6 7.60 -3.22 -22.32
C THR A 6 8.83 -3.25 -21.42
N VAL A 7 8.71 -2.66 -20.24
CA VAL A 7 9.72 -2.65 -19.17
C VAL A 7 9.22 -3.50 -18.01
N THR A 8 10.07 -4.40 -17.50
CA THR A 8 9.73 -5.23 -16.33
C THR A 8 10.31 -4.63 -15.07
N LEU A 9 9.50 -4.47 -14.02
CA LEU A 9 9.93 -3.82 -12.77
C LEU A 9 11.16 -4.49 -12.12
N SER A 10 11.24 -5.82 -12.15
CA SER A 10 12.37 -6.58 -11.59
C SER A 10 13.69 -6.34 -12.33
N ASN A 11 13.65 -5.84 -13.56
CA ASN A 11 14.84 -5.51 -14.34
C ASN A 11 15.37 -4.10 -14.03
N VAL A 12 14.57 -3.24 -13.40
CA VAL A 12 14.93 -1.85 -13.11
C VAL A 12 15.24 -1.68 -11.62
N GLN A 13 16.35 -2.30 -11.19
CA GLN A 13 16.82 -2.32 -9.80
C GLN A 13 18.27 -1.81 -9.72
N ILE A 14 18.67 -1.30 -8.56
CA ILE A 14 20.05 -0.83 -8.32
C ILE A 14 21.07 -1.92 -8.71
N GLY A 15 22.11 -1.53 -9.43
CA GLY A 15 23.17 -2.41 -9.90
C GLY A 15 22.85 -3.20 -11.18
N LYS A 16 21.59 -3.21 -11.64
CA LYS A 16 21.23 -3.87 -12.91
C LYS A 16 21.76 -3.08 -14.10
N ARG A 17 22.21 -3.79 -15.13
CA ARG A 17 22.59 -3.22 -16.43
C ARG A 17 21.85 -3.95 -17.55
N ASN A 18 20.87 -3.30 -18.19
CA ASN A 18 20.06 -3.88 -19.26
C ASN A 18 19.30 -2.81 -20.07
N GLU A 19 18.52 -3.22 -21.07
CA GLU A 19 17.74 -2.30 -21.91
C GLU A 19 16.57 -1.66 -21.16
N ASP A 20 15.92 -2.36 -20.24
CA ASP A 20 14.82 -1.82 -19.42
C ASP A 20 15.28 -0.59 -18.63
N VAL A 21 16.46 -0.67 -18.01
CA VAL A 21 17.10 0.46 -17.32
C VAL A 21 17.40 1.59 -18.30
N ARG A 22 17.90 1.28 -19.51
CA ARG A 22 18.19 2.29 -20.54
C ARG A 22 16.93 3.03 -20.97
N ILE A 23 15.82 2.31 -21.17
CA ILE A 23 14.52 2.88 -21.50
C ILE A 23 14.04 3.82 -20.38
N VAL A 24 14.18 3.40 -19.12
CA VAL A 24 13.83 4.24 -17.96
C VAL A 24 14.69 5.49 -17.88
N GLN A 25 16.00 5.40 -18.10
CA GLN A 25 16.88 6.57 -18.14
C GLN A 25 16.48 7.55 -19.25
N LYS A 26 16.15 7.07 -20.45
CA LYS A 26 15.63 7.91 -21.54
C LYS A 26 14.33 8.62 -21.12
N ALA A 27 13.45 7.93 -20.40
CA ALA A 27 12.22 8.52 -19.88
C ALA A 27 12.46 9.58 -18.80
N LEU A 28 13.39 9.34 -17.88
CA LEU A 28 13.81 10.33 -16.88
C LEU A 28 14.39 11.58 -17.55
N ILE A 29 15.27 11.40 -18.54
CA ILE A 29 15.87 12.50 -19.31
C ILE A 29 14.77 13.29 -20.06
N LYS A 30 13.79 12.60 -20.68
CA LYS A 30 12.64 13.24 -21.33
C LYS A 30 11.77 14.05 -20.35
N ARG A 31 11.73 13.67 -19.07
CA ARG A 31 11.09 14.43 -17.97
C ARG A 31 11.97 15.55 -17.41
N GLY A 32 13.14 15.81 -17.99
CA GLY A 32 14.08 16.84 -17.55
C GLY A 32 14.94 16.45 -16.35
N ARG A 33 15.03 15.15 -16.00
CA ARG A 33 15.91 14.69 -14.92
C ARG A 33 17.35 14.62 -15.41
N LYS A 34 18.28 15.08 -14.58
CA LYS A 34 19.71 15.08 -14.90
C LYS A 34 20.31 13.69 -14.69
N ILE A 35 20.83 13.12 -15.76
CA ILE A 35 21.69 11.93 -15.76
C ILE A 35 22.92 12.30 -16.61
N PRO A 36 24.01 12.81 -16.00
CA PRO A 36 25.18 13.31 -16.73
C PRO A 36 25.75 12.33 -17.76
N ASP A 37 25.80 11.04 -17.43
CA ASP A 37 26.37 10.01 -18.31
C ASP A 37 25.37 9.55 -19.39
N GLY A 38 24.16 10.11 -19.40
CA GLY A 38 23.08 9.72 -20.30
C GLY A 38 22.53 8.32 -20.00
N ALA A 39 21.86 7.73 -21.01
CA ALA A 39 21.19 6.44 -20.89
C ALA A 39 22.16 5.25 -21.07
N THR A 40 23.06 5.05 -20.11
CA THR A 40 24.09 4.00 -20.12
C THR A 40 23.53 2.57 -20.04
N GLY A 41 22.29 2.43 -19.56
CA GLY A 41 21.65 1.17 -19.23
C GLY A 41 22.05 0.61 -17.86
N LEU A 42 22.90 1.29 -17.09
CA LEU A 42 23.27 0.90 -15.71
C LEU A 42 22.44 1.69 -14.69
N PHE A 43 21.80 0.98 -13.75
CA PHE A 43 21.12 1.61 -12.62
C PHE A 43 22.12 1.88 -11.49
N GLY A 44 22.90 2.96 -11.65
CA GLY A 44 23.81 3.48 -10.63
C GLY A 44 23.27 4.71 -9.90
N ASP A 45 24.13 5.40 -9.17
CA ASP A 45 23.77 6.54 -8.32
C ASP A 45 23.11 7.68 -9.09
N GLN A 46 23.59 7.97 -10.31
CA GLN A 46 22.97 8.99 -11.17
C GLN A 46 21.51 8.63 -11.52
N THR A 47 21.24 7.35 -11.80
CA THR A 47 19.87 6.89 -12.11
C THR A 47 19.00 6.94 -10.87
N LYS A 48 19.51 6.50 -9.72
CA LYS A 48 18.81 6.58 -8.43
C LYS A 48 18.43 8.02 -8.08
N ALA A 49 19.36 8.96 -8.19
CA ALA A 49 19.13 10.37 -7.92
C ALA A 49 18.10 10.99 -8.89
N ALA A 50 18.22 10.70 -10.18
CA ALA A 50 17.25 11.14 -11.19
C ALA A 50 15.85 10.57 -10.94
N TYR A 51 15.77 9.29 -10.53
CA TYR A 51 14.51 8.64 -10.23
C TYR A 51 13.88 9.18 -8.94
N ARG A 52 14.67 9.49 -7.90
CA ARG A 52 14.18 10.18 -6.69
C ARG A 52 13.57 11.53 -7.04
N ALA A 53 14.23 12.31 -7.88
CA ALA A 53 13.70 13.60 -8.33
C ALA A 53 12.39 13.44 -9.13
N GLU A 54 12.25 12.35 -9.89
CA GLU A 54 11.00 12.03 -10.57
C GLU A 54 9.90 11.60 -9.59
N GLN A 55 10.19 10.76 -8.59
CA GLN A 55 9.24 10.44 -7.52
C GLN A 55 8.76 11.70 -6.79
N LEU A 56 9.65 12.61 -6.41
CA LEU A 56 9.27 13.89 -5.80
C LEU A 56 8.32 14.70 -6.70
N ALA A 57 8.59 14.75 -8.01
CA ALA A 57 7.71 15.44 -8.96
C ALA A 57 6.39 14.72 -9.22
N GLN A 58 6.33 13.40 -8.98
CA GLN A 58 5.10 12.62 -8.97
C GLN A 58 4.34 12.76 -7.64
N GLY A 59 4.87 13.50 -6.66
CA GLY A 59 4.21 13.82 -5.39
C GLY A 59 4.61 12.92 -4.21
N PHE A 60 5.55 12.00 -4.38
CA PHE A 60 6.12 11.22 -3.28
C PHE A 60 6.92 12.14 -2.34
N LYS A 61 7.01 11.81 -1.04
CA LYS A 61 7.65 12.66 -0.03
C LYS A 61 8.54 11.85 0.93
N GLY A 62 9.57 12.49 1.48
CA GLY A 62 10.41 11.87 2.51
C GLY A 62 11.07 10.57 2.03
N ALA A 63 10.84 9.51 2.80
CA ALA A 63 11.33 8.15 2.54
C ALA A 63 10.66 7.50 1.32
N ASP A 64 9.44 7.91 0.96
CA ASP A 64 8.69 7.33 -0.17
C ASP A 64 9.29 7.70 -1.55
N ALA A 65 10.23 8.65 -1.59
CA ALA A 65 10.98 9.03 -2.80
C ALA A 65 12.42 8.50 -2.77
N ASP A 66 12.62 7.24 -2.40
CA ASP A 66 13.93 6.58 -2.18
C ASP A 66 14.85 6.44 -3.41
N GLY A 67 14.38 6.79 -4.61
CA GLY A 67 15.10 6.63 -5.87
C GLY A 67 15.04 5.22 -6.44
N VAL A 68 14.22 4.34 -5.87
CA VAL A 68 14.01 2.97 -6.33
C VAL A 68 12.67 2.90 -7.07
N PRO A 69 12.63 2.38 -8.31
CA PRO A 69 11.38 2.20 -9.04
C PRO A 69 10.44 1.23 -8.34
N GLY A 70 9.21 1.68 -8.10
CA GLY A 70 8.09 0.85 -7.72
C GLY A 70 7.05 0.78 -8.84
N PRO A 71 6.04 -0.12 -8.75
CA PRO A 71 5.01 -0.26 -9.78
C PRO A 71 4.35 1.07 -10.15
N THR A 72 4.01 1.88 -9.14
CA THR A 72 3.33 3.17 -9.31
C THR A 72 4.20 4.23 -9.97
N SER A 73 5.41 4.43 -9.46
CA SER A 73 6.30 5.47 -9.99
C SER A 73 6.77 5.15 -11.41
N LEU A 74 6.99 3.86 -11.69
CA LEU A 74 7.47 3.38 -13.00
C LEU A 74 6.37 3.42 -14.05
N THR A 75 5.15 2.98 -13.69
CA THR A 75 3.99 3.06 -14.60
C THR A 75 3.64 4.52 -14.90
N THR A 76 3.69 5.39 -13.89
CA THR A 76 3.46 6.83 -14.06
C THR A 76 4.49 7.45 -15.00
N LEU A 77 5.78 7.12 -14.82
CA LEU A 77 6.84 7.57 -15.71
C LEU A 77 6.62 7.11 -17.16
N GLY A 78 6.27 5.84 -17.36
CA GLY A 78 5.93 5.28 -18.68
C GLY A 78 4.76 6.02 -19.33
N ARG A 79 3.68 6.27 -18.58
CA ARG A 79 2.50 7.01 -19.05
C ARG A 79 2.81 8.46 -19.41
N LEU A 80 3.53 9.18 -18.54
CA LEU A 80 3.86 10.59 -18.76
C LEU A 80 4.78 10.82 -19.96
N THR A 81 5.59 9.81 -20.32
CA THR A 81 6.57 9.93 -21.41
C THR A 81 6.11 9.25 -22.70
N GLY A 82 5.19 8.29 -22.61
CA GLY A 82 4.78 7.44 -23.73
C GLY A 82 5.88 6.50 -24.24
N LEU A 83 6.98 6.34 -23.49
CA LEU A 83 8.16 5.59 -23.97
C LEU A 83 8.11 4.09 -23.68
N PHE A 84 7.31 3.67 -22.72
CA PHE A 84 7.17 2.24 -22.38
C PHE A 84 5.88 1.94 -21.63
N ARG A 85 5.52 0.66 -21.60
CA ARG A 85 4.52 0.08 -20.69
C ARG A 85 5.21 -0.78 -19.65
N VAL A 86 4.59 -0.98 -18.49
CA VAL A 86 5.16 -1.82 -17.43
C VAL A 86 4.45 -3.17 -17.43
N THR A 87 5.21 -4.27 -17.48
CA THR A 87 4.69 -5.61 -17.16
C THR A 87 5.12 -6.04 -15.76
N GLY A 88 4.22 -6.73 -15.07
CA GLY A 88 4.46 -7.19 -13.69
C GLY A 88 4.06 -6.19 -12.60
N GLY A 89 3.37 -5.10 -12.94
CA GLY A 89 2.72 -4.19 -11.99
C GLY A 89 1.33 -3.83 -12.48
N ALA A 90 0.29 -4.12 -11.69
CA ALA A 90 -1.06 -3.66 -11.99
C ALA A 90 -1.05 -2.12 -12.11
N ALA A 91 -1.60 -1.59 -13.20
CA ALA A 91 -1.62 -0.16 -13.47
C ALA A 91 -2.33 0.60 -12.33
N PRO A 92 -1.79 1.73 -11.81
CA PRO A 92 -2.52 2.54 -10.84
C PRO A 92 -3.46 3.50 -11.56
N ALA A 93 -4.74 3.47 -11.17
CA ALA A 93 -5.61 4.63 -11.27
C ALA A 93 -5.03 5.75 -10.38
N ALA A 94 -5.16 7.00 -10.84
CA ALA A 94 -4.58 8.24 -10.32
C ALA A 94 -4.23 8.28 -8.81
N SER A 95 -2.96 8.63 -8.52
CA SER A 95 -2.42 8.88 -7.19
C SER A 95 -2.85 10.26 -6.65
N HIS A 96 -3.52 10.29 -5.51
CA HIS A 96 -3.36 11.38 -4.54
C HIS A 96 -2.22 11.02 -3.58
N PRO A 97 -1.27 11.92 -3.28
CA PRO A 97 -0.38 11.75 -2.15
C PRO A 97 -1.17 12.13 -0.90
N GLY A 98 -1.69 11.16 -0.16
CA GLY A 98 -2.43 11.46 1.05
C GLY A 98 -3.05 10.23 1.64
N ARG A 99 -2.53 9.82 2.80
CA ARG A 99 -3.30 8.99 3.72
C ARG A 99 -4.73 9.51 3.88
N VAL A 100 -5.68 8.61 4.14
CA VAL A 100 -7.04 9.00 4.55
C VAL A 100 -7.11 9.03 6.06
N GLY A 101 -7.69 10.06 6.67
CA GLY A 101 -7.71 10.25 8.12
C GLY A 101 -8.47 9.17 8.92
N SER A 102 -9.22 8.29 8.27
CA SER A 102 -9.93 7.17 8.89
C SER A 102 -10.12 6.02 7.89
N PRO A 103 -9.98 4.74 8.31
CA PRO A 103 -10.36 3.57 7.50
C PRO A 103 -11.88 3.45 7.29
N VAL A 104 -12.68 4.13 8.12
CA VAL A 104 -14.15 4.24 8.02
C VAL A 104 -14.52 5.74 8.04
N PRO A 105 -14.52 6.42 6.88
CA PRO A 105 -14.78 7.86 6.82
C PRO A 105 -16.11 8.25 7.48
N GLY A 106 -16.08 9.27 8.35
CA GLY A 106 -17.26 9.71 9.11
C GLY A 106 -17.44 9.04 10.48
N HIS A 107 -16.69 7.99 10.79
CA HIS A 107 -16.77 7.26 12.06
C HIS A 107 -15.54 7.50 12.94
N LYS A 108 -15.77 7.53 14.26
CA LYS A 108 -14.74 7.71 15.28
C LYS A 108 -14.36 6.37 15.89
N VAL A 109 -13.21 6.32 16.55
CA VAL A 109 -12.79 5.16 17.35
C VAL A 109 -13.76 4.99 18.52
N SER A 110 -14.39 3.83 18.61
CA SER A 110 -15.29 3.43 19.70
C SER A 110 -14.60 2.61 20.78
N PHE A 111 -13.49 1.93 20.46
CA PHE A 111 -12.69 1.19 21.44
C PHE A 111 -11.19 1.31 21.11
N GLN A 112 -10.39 1.75 22.07
CA GLN A 112 -9.00 2.15 21.83
C GLN A 112 -8.03 0.97 21.85
N PHE A 113 -6.89 1.16 21.19
CA PHE A 113 -5.75 0.25 21.29
C PHE A 113 -5.26 0.14 22.73
N TYR A 114 -5.03 -1.10 23.17
CA TYR A 114 -4.59 -1.46 24.53
C TYR A 114 -5.58 -1.11 25.65
N GLU A 115 -6.80 -0.69 25.31
CA GLU A 115 -7.85 -0.52 26.29
C GLU A 115 -8.20 -1.88 26.91
N ARG A 116 -8.34 -1.89 28.24
CA ARG A 116 -8.73 -3.08 29.00
C ARG A 116 -10.24 -3.16 29.03
N GLY A 117 -10.80 -4.32 28.75
CA GLY A 117 -12.25 -4.53 28.77
C GLY A 117 -12.63 -5.98 28.51
N ASN A 118 -13.94 -6.27 28.61
CA ASN A 118 -14.46 -7.63 28.48
C ASN A 118 -14.26 -8.25 27.08
N TYR A 119 -13.99 -7.45 26.06
CA TYR A 119 -13.88 -7.86 24.65
C TYR A 119 -12.44 -7.82 24.10
N ALA A 120 -11.47 -7.56 24.96
CA ALA A 120 -10.06 -7.44 24.60
C ALA A 120 -9.37 -8.82 24.50
N TRP A 121 -8.51 -9.02 23.48
CA TRP A 121 -7.81 -10.29 23.21
C TRP A 121 -6.86 -10.68 24.36
N LYS A 122 -6.84 -11.97 24.76
CA LYS A 122 -6.16 -12.46 25.99
C LYS A 122 -4.99 -13.44 25.76
N PRO A 123 -3.86 -13.04 25.16
CA PRO A 123 -2.68 -13.91 25.08
C PRO A 123 -1.86 -13.97 26.39
N ASP A 124 -2.00 -13.00 27.29
CA ASP A 124 -1.26 -12.86 28.57
C ASP A 124 -2.14 -12.97 29.82
N GLY A 125 -3.42 -13.34 29.67
CA GLY A 125 -4.40 -13.38 30.76
C GLY A 125 -5.01 -12.02 31.16
N HIS A 126 -4.56 -10.90 30.59
CA HIS A 126 -4.99 -9.55 31.01
C HIS A 126 -5.92 -8.81 30.03
N GLY A 127 -6.19 -9.35 28.84
CA GLY A 127 -7.17 -8.80 27.89
C GLY A 127 -6.83 -7.41 27.38
N ARG A 128 -6.08 -7.35 26.27
CA ARG A 128 -5.72 -6.09 25.62
C ARG A 128 -6.22 -6.06 24.19
N HIS A 129 -6.84 -4.94 23.83
CA HIS A 129 -7.33 -4.72 22.49
C HIS A 129 -6.15 -4.46 21.54
N THR A 130 -6.00 -5.27 20.49
CA THR A 130 -4.84 -5.28 19.59
C THR A 130 -4.90 -4.25 18.46
N GLY A 131 -6.05 -3.59 18.31
CA GLY A 131 -6.31 -2.60 17.27
C GLY A 131 -7.13 -1.43 17.79
N GLN A 132 -7.80 -0.74 16.87
CA GLN A 132 -8.84 0.24 17.18
C GLN A 132 -10.13 -0.20 16.52
N ASP A 133 -11.25 -0.05 17.22
CA ASP A 133 -12.56 -0.38 16.68
C ASP A 133 -13.28 0.89 16.25
N PHE A 134 -13.96 0.80 15.11
CA PHE A 134 -14.81 1.84 14.55
C PHE A 134 -16.23 1.30 14.44
N ALA A 135 -17.09 1.62 15.41
CA ALA A 135 -18.50 1.29 15.37
C ALA A 135 -19.19 1.96 14.17
N ALA A 136 -19.84 1.14 13.34
CA ALA A 136 -20.50 1.56 12.11
C ALA A 136 -21.47 0.47 11.65
N ASP A 137 -22.55 0.86 10.97
CA ASP A 137 -23.53 -0.11 10.48
C ASP A 137 -22.92 -1.08 9.46
N THR A 138 -23.40 -2.32 9.46
CA THR A 138 -23.03 -3.31 8.44
C THR A 138 -23.27 -2.72 7.04
N GLY A 139 -22.28 -2.85 6.16
CA GLY A 139 -22.33 -2.29 4.80
C GLY A 139 -21.60 -0.95 4.64
N THR A 140 -21.30 -0.25 5.74
CA THR A 140 -20.52 1.00 5.73
C THR A 140 -19.20 0.80 4.99
N PRO A 141 -18.80 1.68 4.04
CA PRO A 141 -17.57 1.52 3.28
C PRO A 141 -16.31 1.50 4.16
N VAL A 142 -15.45 0.51 3.93
CA VAL A 142 -14.08 0.46 4.49
C VAL A 142 -13.10 0.79 3.38
N VAL A 143 -12.17 1.73 3.63
CA VAL A 143 -11.22 2.24 2.64
C VAL A 143 -9.77 2.03 3.06
N ALA A 144 -8.87 1.99 2.09
CA ALA A 144 -7.44 1.89 2.33
C ALA A 144 -6.92 3.17 2.98
N VAL A 145 -6.30 3.07 4.15
CA VAL A 145 -5.73 4.25 4.83
C VAL A 145 -4.52 4.84 4.09
N ARG A 146 -3.82 4.01 3.30
CA ARG A 146 -2.65 4.36 2.48
C ARG A 146 -2.66 3.56 1.18
N ALA A 147 -1.79 3.93 0.23
CA ALA A 147 -1.54 3.10 -0.93
C ALA A 147 -0.69 1.89 -0.54
N GLY A 148 -0.78 0.81 -1.32
CA GLY A 148 -0.01 -0.40 -1.07
C GLY A 148 -0.53 -1.61 -1.81
N THR A 149 -0.05 -2.78 -1.40
CA THR A 149 -0.41 -4.07 -1.99
C THR A 149 -1.15 -4.92 -0.97
N ILE A 150 -2.27 -5.50 -1.40
CA ILE A 150 -3.05 -6.43 -0.57
C ILE A 150 -2.25 -7.73 -0.40
N THR A 151 -1.88 -8.04 0.83
CA THR A 151 -1.12 -9.25 1.19
C THR A 151 -2.04 -10.46 1.31
N TRP A 152 -3.24 -10.29 1.89
CA TRP A 152 -4.29 -11.30 1.91
C TRP A 152 -5.68 -10.64 1.90
N SER A 153 -6.66 -11.37 1.38
CA SER A 153 -8.07 -10.99 1.38
C SER A 153 -8.92 -12.26 1.27
N ASN A 154 -9.41 -12.75 2.41
CA ASN A 154 -10.14 -14.03 2.47
C ASN A 154 -11.07 -14.08 3.69
N GLY A 155 -11.69 -15.25 3.95
CA GLY A 155 -12.61 -15.47 5.05
C GLY A 155 -12.13 -16.41 6.15
N ASN A 156 -10.85 -16.76 6.16
CA ASN A 156 -10.30 -17.74 7.09
C ASN A 156 -9.49 -17.09 8.24
N GLY A 157 -9.81 -15.86 8.63
CA GLY A 157 -9.09 -15.10 9.65
C GLY A 157 -9.36 -15.51 11.10
N GLY A 158 -10.11 -16.60 11.32
CA GLY A 158 -10.50 -17.05 12.65
C GLY A 158 -11.30 -15.96 13.39
N ALA A 159 -10.76 -15.50 14.53
CA ALA A 159 -11.38 -14.43 15.33
C ALA A 159 -11.58 -13.12 14.53
N TYR A 160 -10.70 -12.81 13.57
CA TYR A 160 -10.84 -11.64 12.70
C TYR A 160 -11.95 -11.77 11.65
N GLY A 161 -12.46 -12.98 11.41
CA GLY A 161 -13.50 -13.26 10.42
C GLY A 161 -13.04 -13.02 8.99
N GLN A 162 -13.84 -12.29 8.22
CA GLN A 162 -13.50 -11.82 6.89
C GLN A 162 -12.57 -10.61 7.00
N TRP A 163 -11.41 -10.68 6.36
CA TRP A 163 -10.30 -9.79 6.67
C TRP A 163 -9.40 -9.49 5.47
N ILE A 164 -8.72 -8.36 5.54
CA ILE A 164 -7.80 -7.85 4.52
C ILE A 164 -6.51 -7.39 5.19
N GLY A 165 -5.37 -7.76 4.61
CA GLY A 165 -4.06 -7.20 4.94
C GLY A 165 -3.57 -6.28 3.82
N LEU A 166 -3.09 -5.10 4.17
CA LEU A 166 -2.50 -4.11 3.25
C LEU A 166 -1.05 -3.85 3.66
N ALA A 167 -0.08 -4.35 2.89
CA ALA A 167 1.30 -3.88 2.97
C ALA A 167 1.38 -2.50 2.32
N ALA A 168 1.42 -1.48 3.15
CA ALA A 168 1.39 -0.09 2.73
C ALA A 168 2.79 0.40 2.32
N ASP A 169 2.77 1.49 1.55
CA ASP A 169 3.97 2.19 1.04
C ASP A 169 4.91 2.74 2.13
N ASN A 170 4.45 2.85 3.39
CA ASN A 170 5.25 3.29 4.52
C ASN A 170 5.93 2.15 5.31
N GLY A 171 5.94 0.92 4.79
CA GLY A 171 6.60 -0.22 5.43
C GLY A 171 5.85 -0.80 6.64
N HIS A 172 4.54 -0.53 6.72
CA HIS A 172 3.63 -1.10 7.71
C HIS A 172 2.58 -1.98 7.05
N VAL A 173 2.02 -2.91 7.83
CA VAL A 173 0.85 -3.68 7.40
C VAL A 173 -0.36 -3.21 8.19
N TYR A 174 -1.43 -2.87 7.47
CA TYR A 174 -2.72 -2.52 8.04
C TYR A 174 -3.71 -3.67 7.85
N THR A 175 -4.35 -4.09 8.94
CA THR A 175 -5.30 -5.21 8.93
C THR A 175 -6.71 -4.69 9.15
N TYR A 176 -7.65 -5.10 8.30
CA TYR A 176 -9.06 -4.72 8.34
C TYR A 176 -9.90 -5.97 8.58
N CYS A 177 -10.63 -6.02 9.69
CA CYS A 177 -11.28 -7.23 10.18
C CYS A 177 -12.82 -7.09 10.26
N HIS A 178 -13.48 -8.19 10.60
CA HIS A 178 -14.94 -8.30 10.78
C HIS A 178 -15.79 -7.90 9.57
N LEU A 179 -15.23 -7.90 8.36
CA LEU A 179 -15.88 -7.36 7.17
C LEU A 179 -17.12 -8.17 6.76
N SER A 180 -18.17 -7.50 6.29
CA SER A 180 -19.30 -8.21 5.64
C SER A 180 -18.97 -8.54 4.18
N GLN A 181 -18.12 -7.72 3.55
CA GLN A 181 -17.72 -7.87 2.16
C GLN A 181 -16.28 -7.42 1.95
N ARG A 182 -15.54 -8.16 1.11
CA ARG A 182 -14.24 -7.73 0.55
C ARG A 182 -14.41 -7.44 -0.93
N LYS A 183 -13.80 -6.36 -1.41
CA LYS A 183 -13.83 -5.89 -2.81
C LYS A 183 -12.48 -5.98 -3.50
N VAL A 184 -11.47 -6.49 -2.82
CA VAL A 184 -10.09 -6.62 -3.32
C VAL A 184 -9.57 -8.04 -3.13
N LYS A 185 -8.53 -8.42 -3.88
CA LYS A 185 -7.89 -9.73 -3.82
C LYS A 185 -6.41 -9.61 -3.42
N ALA A 186 -5.83 -10.69 -2.90
CA ALA A 186 -4.38 -10.75 -2.66
C ALA A 186 -3.59 -10.44 -3.94
N GLY A 187 -2.47 -9.72 -3.80
CA GLY A 187 -1.65 -9.22 -4.90
C GLY A 187 -2.18 -7.94 -5.58
N GLN A 188 -3.40 -7.50 -5.27
CA GLN A 188 -3.96 -6.28 -5.84
C GLN A 188 -3.29 -5.05 -5.23
N HIS A 189 -2.85 -4.12 -6.07
CA HIS A 189 -2.42 -2.80 -5.62
C HIS A 189 -3.65 -1.89 -5.41
N VAL A 190 -3.60 -1.06 -4.37
CA VAL A 190 -4.68 -0.12 -4.00
C VAL A 190 -4.11 1.27 -3.74
N THR A 191 -4.92 2.30 -3.96
CA THR A 191 -4.59 3.68 -3.59
C THR A 191 -5.24 4.06 -2.26
N ALA A 192 -4.70 5.07 -1.58
CA ALA A 192 -5.35 5.61 -0.38
C ALA A 192 -6.78 6.08 -0.72
N GLY A 193 -7.73 5.75 0.15
CA GLY A 193 -9.15 6.03 -0.03
C GLY A 193 -9.88 5.04 -0.94
N GLN A 194 -9.17 4.13 -1.61
CA GLN A 194 -9.82 3.09 -2.38
C GLN A 194 -10.64 2.18 -1.46
N ARG A 195 -11.89 1.91 -1.85
CA ARG A 195 -12.76 0.99 -1.12
C ARG A 195 -12.19 -0.42 -1.15
N LEU A 196 -11.93 -0.97 0.04
CA LEU A 196 -11.44 -2.32 0.26
C LEU A 196 -12.57 -3.31 0.54
N GLY A 197 -13.65 -2.84 1.18
CA GLY A 197 -14.72 -3.70 1.65
C GLY A 197 -15.89 -2.93 2.25
N ALA A 198 -16.56 -3.59 3.18
CA ALA A 198 -17.65 -3.04 3.96
C ALA A 198 -17.62 -3.59 5.40
N VAL A 199 -17.98 -2.74 6.37
CA VAL A 199 -18.13 -3.11 7.78
C VAL A 199 -19.11 -4.27 7.91
N GLY A 200 -18.86 -5.16 8.87
CA GLY A 200 -19.73 -6.27 9.19
C GLY A 200 -19.57 -6.69 10.65
N THR A 201 -19.87 -7.96 10.93
CA THR A 201 -19.79 -8.55 12.27
C THR A 201 -19.31 -10.00 12.23
N THR A 202 -18.45 -10.35 11.25
CA THR A 202 -17.97 -11.74 11.10
C THR A 202 -16.83 -12.06 12.05
N GLY A 203 -16.67 -13.33 12.42
CA GLY A 203 -15.62 -13.75 13.37
C GLY A 203 -16.09 -13.53 14.82
N ASN A 204 -15.15 -13.23 15.71
CA ASN A 204 -15.48 -12.92 17.10
C ASN A 204 -15.78 -11.42 17.24
N SER A 205 -17.04 -11.06 17.07
CA SER A 205 -17.54 -9.69 17.16
C SER A 205 -18.87 -9.67 17.91
N THR A 206 -19.09 -8.63 18.72
CA THR A 206 -20.32 -8.43 19.49
C THR A 206 -21.33 -7.49 18.83
N GLY A 207 -20.96 -6.93 17.67
CA GLY A 207 -21.83 -6.04 16.89
C GLY A 207 -21.10 -5.42 15.71
N PRO A 208 -21.81 -4.71 14.82
CA PRO A 208 -21.19 -4.11 13.62
C PRO A 208 -20.08 -3.10 13.93
N HIS A 209 -18.84 -3.41 13.51
CA HIS A 209 -17.69 -2.52 13.60
C HIS A 209 -16.56 -2.96 12.65
N LEU A 210 -15.64 -2.04 12.36
CA LEU A 210 -14.32 -2.41 11.83
C LEU A 210 -13.34 -2.52 12.99
N HIS A 211 -12.71 -3.68 13.14
CA HIS A 211 -11.47 -3.81 13.93
C HIS A 211 -10.27 -3.56 13.02
N PHE A 212 -9.42 -2.60 13.42
CA PHE A 212 -8.32 -2.09 12.60
C PHE A 212 -6.98 -2.18 13.33
N GLU A 213 -6.04 -2.93 12.77
CA GLU A 213 -4.70 -3.10 13.34
C GLU A 213 -3.61 -2.51 12.47
N MET A 214 -2.46 -2.26 13.09
CA MET A 214 -1.21 -1.91 12.43
C MET A 214 -0.09 -2.80 12.97
N SER A 215 0.69 -3.41 12.09
CA SER A 215 1.93 -4.12 12.42
C SER A 215 3.14 -3.38 11.87
N LYS A 216 4.22 -3.33 12.67
CA LYS A 216 5.51 -2.77 12.23
C LYS A 216 6.26 -3.82 11.40
N GLY A 217 6.54 -3.51 10.14
CA GLY A 217 7.21 -4.39 9.18
C GLY A 217 6.36 -4.65 7.93
N SER A 218 6.98 -5.25 6.91
CA SER A 218 6.34 -5.58 5.62
C SER A 218 5.59 -6.92 5.62
N ALA A 219 5.62 -7.65 6.72
CA ALA A 219 4.88 -8.89 6.94
C ALA A 219 4.13 -8.81 8.27
N TRP A 220 2.90 -9.32 8.29
CA TRP A 220 2.12 -9.41 9.51
C TRP A 220 2.54 -10.62 10.30
N SER A 221 2.71 -10.43 11.61
CA SER A 221 2.86 -11.51 12.56
C SER A 221 1.92 -11.27 13.72
N TYR A 222 1.29 -12.36 14.16
CA TYR A 222 0.38 -12.35 15.29
C TYR A 222 1.08 -11.84 16.55
N GLY A 223 0.46 -10.91 17.26
CA GLY A 223 1.01 -10.30 18.49
C GLY A 223 2.03 -9.17 18.27
N ASN A 224 2.47 -8.91 17.03
CA ASN A 224 3.32 -7.77 16.68
C ASN A 224 2.48 -6.58 16.19
N VAL A 225 1.63 -6.06 17.07
CA VAL A 225 0.73 -4.93 16.79
C VAL A 225 1.23 -3.66 17.47
N ALA A 226 0.97 -2.53 16.83
CA ALA A 226 1.26 -1.20 17.35
C ALA A 226 0.00 -0.34 17.30
N LYS A 227 -0.03 0.72 18.12
CA LYS A 227 -1.10 1.72 18.05
C LYS A 227 -1.20 2.22 16.60
N PRO A 228 -2.38 2.07 15.94
CA PRO A 228 -2.52 2.44 14.56
C PRO A 228 -2.11 3.90 14.28
N SER A 229 -1.20 4.06 13.31
CA SER A 229 -0.74 5.35 12.79
C SER A 229 -0.35 5.18 11.32
N TRP A 230 -0.57 6.19 10.49
CA TRP A 230 -0.40 6.11 9.04
C TRP A 230 -0.31 7.50 8.40
#